data_AF-A0A495V7F4-F1
#
_entry.id   AF-A0A495V7F4-F1
#
_cell.length_a   1.000
_cell.length_b   1.000
_cell.length_c   1.000
_cell.angle_alpha   90.00
_cell.angle_beta   90.00
_cell.angle_gamma   90.00
#
_symmetry.space_group_name_H-M   'P 1'
#
loop_
_entity.id
_entity.type
_entity.pdbx_description
1 polymer ?
#
loop_
_entity_poly.entity_id
_entity_poly.type
_entity_poly.pdbx_seq_one_letter_code
_entity_poly.pdbx_strand_id
1 'polypeptide(L)'
;MQHFYFLLGLGALVALTFLFSLWRRFRQRNRLPYRVDAFLLSPPQRAFCTVLERAVGQEYRVYAKVRAADIIEVERRLDRRARERAEDRLAEQVFDFVICTRESSAIACAVNLAGRSRVSRRPPKNRLDRICAAAKLPFVRFRESDVYSVVEIEEQVFSAMQTIRTHPRAEELSAQETREALRDLSDVIVDTVPEPRRIKRPAHPTPPAPSSGRTTPSAPTPIKPRTRTEPRLHIDEELDIGHEEEMPEPRIEVEFDEDRPRRARM
;
A
#
# COMPACT_ATOMS: atom_id res chain seq x y z
N MET A 1 15.58 47.36 -54.72
CA MET A 1 14.33 46.77 -54.16
C MET A 1 14.41 45.26 -53.96
N GLN A 2 14.92 44.48 -54.91
CA GLN A 2 14.97 43.00 -54.82
C GLN A 2 15.73 42.45 -53.60
N HIS A 3 16.88 43.04 -53.24
CA HIS A 3 17.66 42.61 -52.06
C HIS A 3 16.92 42.84 -50.72
N PHE A 4 16.05 43.85 -50.64
CA PHE A 4 15.26 44.13 -49.43
C PHE A 4 14.22 43.03 -49.18
N TYR A 5 13.52 42.58 -50.22
CA TYR A 5 12.59 41.45 -50.12
C TYR A 5 13.30 40.14 -49.77
N PHE A 6 14.52 39.94 -50.26
CA PHE A 6 15.33 38.76 -49.92
C PHE A 6 15.71 38.71 -48.44
N LEU A 7 16.17 39.85 -47.88
CA LEU A 7 16.49 39.95 -46.44
C LEU A 7 15.25 39.79 -45.56
N LEU A 8 14.11 40.34 -45.97
CA LEU A 8 12.83 40.20 -45.26
C LEU A 8 12.35 38.75 -45.26
N GLY A 9 12.47 38.05 -46.39
CA GLY A 9 12.16 36.62 -46.50
C GLY A 9 13.05 35.74 -45.62
N LEU A 10 14.36 36.01 -45.58
CA LEU A 10 15.30 35.29 -44.72
C LEU A 10 15.00 35.51 -43.23
N GLY A 11 14.70 36.74 -42.83
CA GLY A 11 14.32 37.08 -41.46
C GLY A 11 13.03 36.38 -41.02
N ALA A 12 12.02 36.35 -41.89
CA ALA A 12 10.77 35.65 -41.63
C ALA A 12 10.98 34.13 -41.49
N LEU A 13 11.84 33.52 -42.30
CA LEU A 13 12.19 32.11 -42.20
C LEU A 13 12.90 31.78 -40.87
N VAL A 14 13.84 32.62 -40.43
CA VAL A 14 14.53 32.44 -39.15
C VAL A 14 13.57 32.62 -37.98
N ALA A 15 12.69 33.63 -38.02
CA ALA A 15 11.67 33.82 -37.00
C ALA A 15 10.70 32.64 -36.93
N LEU A 16 10.24 32.13 -38.09
CA LEU A 16 9.32 31.00 -38.16
C LEU A 16 9.96 29.72 -37.61
N THR A 17 11.22 29.44 -37.95
CA THR A 17 11.95 28.28 -37.42
C THR A 17 12.19 28.40 -35.91
N PHE A 18 12.48 29.61 -35.41
CA PHE A 18 12.63 29.88 -33.99
C PHE A 18 11.32 29.71 -33.21
N LEU A 19 10.21 30.28 -33.71
CA LEU A 19 8.86 30.10 -33.14
C LEU A 19 8.44 28.63 -33.17
N PHE A 20 8.71 27.91 -34.26
CA PHE A 20 8.42 26.49 -34.38
C PHE A 20 9.24 25.66 -33.37
N SER A 21 10.51 26.00 -33.15
CA SER A 21 11.37 25.36 -32.14
C SER A 21 10.88 25.61 -30.71
N LEU A 22 10.51 26.86 -30.38
CA LEU A 22 9.91 27.23 -29.09
C LEU A 22 8.59 26.50 -28.86
N TRP A 23 7.72 26.47 -29.87
CA TRP A 23 6.44 25.78 -29.81
C TRP A 23 6.61 24.27 -29.64
N ARG A 24 7.59 23.65 -30.33
CA ARG A 24 7.92 22.23 -30.17
C ARG A 24 8.44 21.92 -28.77
N ARG A 25 9.33 22.75 -28.21
CA ARG A 25 9.80 22.62 -26.82
C ARG A 25 8.66 22.77 -25.81
N PHE A 26 7.75 23.72 -26.01
CA PHE A 26 6.60 23.94 -25.14
C PHE A 26 5.60 22.78 -25.21
N ARG A 27 5.36 22.23 -26.41
CA ARG A 27 4.46 21.09 -26.63
C ARG A 27 5.02 19.79 -26.05
N GLN A 28 6.33 19.57 -26.11
CA GLN A 28 6.99 18.42 -25.46
C GLN A 28 6.96 18.53 -23.93
N ARG A 29 7.00 19.76 -23.38
CA ARG A 29 6.93 20.01 -21.93
C ARG A 29 5.58 19.61 -21.31
N ASN A 30 4.53 19.54 -22.12
CA ASN A 30 3.18 19.17 -21.69
C ASN A 30 2.87 17.67 -21.86
N ARG A 31 3.81 16.85 -22.34
CA ARG A 31 3.61 15.40 -22.37
C ARG A 31 4.15 14.80 -21.08
N LEU A 32 3.28 14.11 -20.35
CA LEU A 32 3.65 13.33 -19.19
C LEU A 32 4.41 12.08 -19.66
N PRO A 33 5.68 11.87 -19.27
CA PRO A 33 6.50 10.77 -19.78
C PRO A 33 6.25 9.46 -19.02
N TYR A 34 4.98 9.04 -18.91
CA TYR A 34 4.59 7.85 -18.15
C TYR A 34 4.12 6.73 -19.08
N ARG A 35 4.52 5.50 -18.73
CA ARG A 35 4.09 4.26 -19.38
C ARG A 35 3.90 3.20 -18.30
N VAL A 36 2.93 2.31 -18.51
CA VAL A 36 2.71 1.13 -17.67
C VAL A 36 3.62 0.01 -18.15
N ASP A 37 4.32 -0.63 -17.22
CA ASP A 37 5.06 -1.86 -17.49
C ASP A 37 4.10 -3.04 -17.62
N ALA A 38 4.38 -3.96 -18.56
CA ALA A 38 3.52 -5.12 -18.79
C ALA A 38 3.48 -6.08 -17.58
N PHE A 39 4.53 -6.09 -16.75
CA PHE A 39 4.66 -7.00 -15.62
C PHE A 39 5.17 -6.27 -14.38
N LEU A 40 4.56 -6.54 -13.23
CA LEU A 40 4.99 -5.99 -11.93
C LEU A 40 6.32 -6.57 -11.44
N LEU A 41 6.55 -7.84 -11.72
CA LEU A 41 7.71 -8.62 -11.28
C LEU A 41 8.62 -8.96 -12.46
N SER A 42 9.94 -8.94 -12.24
CA SER A 42 10.91 -9.47 -13.21
C SER A 42 10.74 -11.00 -13.37
N PRO A 43 11.26 -11.61 -14.45
CA PRO A 43 11.17 -13.06 -14.63
C PRO A 43 11.73 -13.88 -13.44
N PRO A 44 12.91 -13.56 -12.87
CA PRO A 44 13.40 -14.25 -11.67
C PRO A 44 12.49 -14.06 -10.44
N GLN A 45 11.92 -12.86 -10.26
CA GLN A 45 10.98 -12.59 -9.18
C GLN A 45 9.69 -13.41 -9.32
N ARG A 46 9.13 -13.55 -10.53
CA ARG A 46 7.92 -14.37 -10.77
C ARG A 46 8.17 -15.85 -10.47
N ALA A 47 9.29 -16.39 -10.95
CA ALA A 47 9.68 -17.77 -10.69
C ALA A 47 9.82 -18.03 -9.18
N PHE A 48 10.50 -17.13 -8.46
CA PHE A 48 10.65 -17.24 -7.02
C PHE A 48 9.32 -17.07 -6.28
N CYS A 49 8.47 -16.12 -6.66
CA CYS A 49 7.17 -15.87 -6.03
C CYS A 49 6.30 -17.14 -6.02
N THR A 50 6.28 -17.88 -7.14
CA THR A 50 5.54 -19.14 -7.26
C THR A 50 5.99 -20.18 -6.24
N VAL A 51 7.30 -20.29 -6.01
CA VAL A 51 7.87 -21.23 -5.04
C VAL A 51 7.65 -20.73 -3.60
N LEU A 52 7.78 -19.41 -3.38
CA LEU A 52 7.55 -18.79 -2.09
C LEU A 52 6.10 -18.98 -1.62
N GLU A 53 5.11 -18.77 -2.49
CA GLU A 53 3.69 -18.98 -2.19
C GLU A 53 3.40 -20.44 -1.80
N ARG A 54 4.05 -21.40 -2.47
CA ARG A 54 3.96 -22.81 -2.08
C ARG A 54 4.59 -23.08 -0.73
N ALA A 55 5.76 -22.49 -0.46
CA ALA A 55 6.50 -22.68 0.79
C ALA A 55 5.76 -22.10 2.01
N VAL A 56 5.08 -20.96 1.87
CA VAL A 56 4.32 -20.35 2.98
C VAL A 56 2.92 -20.95 3.16
N GLY A 57 2.40 -21.65 2.14
CA GLY A 57 1.11 -22.32 2.21
C GLY A 57 -0.10 -21.38 2.34
N GLN A 58 -1.20 -21.91 2.85
CA GLN A 58 -2.51 -21.23 2.85
C GLN A 58 -2.74 -20.29 4.05
N GLU A 59 -1.89 -20.33 5.06
CA GLU A 59 -1.98 -19.50 6.27
C GLU A 59 -1.47 -18.07 6.06
N TYR A 60 -0.74 -17.85 4.97
CA TYR A 60 -0.09 -16.58 4.65
C TYR A 60 -0.49 -16.06 3.28
N ARG A 61 -0.27 -14.76 3.06
CA ARG A 61 -0.37 -14.07 1.79
C ARG A 61 0.95 -13.42 1.45
N VAL A 62 1.31 -13.43 0.17
CA VAL A 62 2.52 -12.80 -0.36
C VAL A 62 2.14 -11.54 -1.11
N TYR A 63 2.77 -10.42 -0.78
CA TYR A 63 2.61 -9.13 -1.43
C TYR A 63 3.91 -8.74 -2.14
N ALA A 64 3.83 -8.46 -3.43
CA ALA A 64 4.99 -8.08 -4.24
C ALA A 64 5.25 -6.56 -4.24
N LYS A 65 6.52 -6.16 -4.41
CA LYS A 65 6.94 -4.76 -4.65
C LYS A 65 6.47 -3.77 -3.59
N VAL A 66 6.51 -4.17 -2.32
CA VAL A 66 6.07 -3.33 -1.21
C VAL A 66 7.17 -2.35 -0.83
N ARG A 67 6.88 -1.04 -0.78
CA ARG A 67 7.89 -0.06 -0.36
C ARG A 67 8.15 -0.21 1.13
N ALA A 68 9.39 -0.08 1.54
CA ALA A 68 9.73 -0.21 2.96
C ALA A 68 9.08 0.89 3.81
N ALA A 69 8.88 2.08 3.23
CA ALA A 69 8.19 3.19 3.88
C ALA A 69 6.70 2.93 4.14
N ASP A 70 6.10 1.93 3.48
CA ASP A 70 4.69 1.57 3.69
C ASP A 70 4.53 0.60 4.88
N ILE A 71 5.62 0.01 5.38
CA ILE A 71 5.58 -1.02 6.43
C ILE A 71 6.52 -0.78 7.63
N ILE A 72 7.45 0.18 7.54
CA ILE A 72 8.36 0.55 8.62
C ILE A 72 8.17 2.04 8.91
N GLU A 73 8.14 2.39 10.19
CA GLU A 73 8.10 3.77 10.64
C GLU A 73 9.45 4.20 11.23
N VAL A 74 9.77 5.49 11.09
CA VAL A 74 10.94 6.11 11.71
C VAL A 74 10.57 6.57 13.12
N GLU A 75 11.46 6.33 14.10
CA GLU A 75 11.23 6.73 15.48
C GLU A 75 10.95 8.24 15.63
N ARG A 76 9.92 8.57 16.43
CA ARG A 76 9.44 9.94 16.64
C ARG A 76 10.40 10.84 17.43
N ARG A 77 11.40 10.25 18.09
CA ARG A 77 12.32 10.96 19.02
C ARG A 77 13.50 11.64 18.32
N LEU A 78 13.59 11.55 16.99
CA LEU A 78 14.65 12.17 16.19
C LEU A 78 14.39 13.67 15.97
N ASP A 79 15.46 14.44 15.82
CA ASP A 79 15.36 15.80 15.32
C ASP A 79 14.82 15.80 13.87
N ARG A 80 14.19 16.91 13.46
CA ARG A 80 13.50 16.99 12.16
C ARG A 80 14.39 16.58 10.99
N ARG A 81 15.65 17.02 10.96
CA ARG A 81 16.57 16.73 9.85
C ARG A 81 17.01 15.27 9.83
N ALA A 82 17.26 14.65 10.99
CA ALA A 82 17.58 13.21 11.01
C ALA A 82 16.37 12.36 10.61
N ARG A 83 15.16 12.76 11.03
CA ARG A 83 13.92 12.08 10.65
C ARG A 83 13.69 12.13 9.14
N GLU A 84 13.75 13.31 8.53
CA GLU A 84 13.60 13.46 7.07
C GLU A 84 14.61 12.58 6.31
N ARG A 85 15.88 12.57 6.72
CA ARG A 85 16.90 11.70 6.11
C ARG A 85 16.63 10.21 6.29
N ALA A 86 16.05 9.81 7.42
CA ALA A 86 15.70 8.42 7.66
C ALA A 86 14.49 7.99 6.83
N GLU A 87 13.47 8.86 6.71
CA GLU A 87 12.30 8.69 5.86
C GLU A 87 12.72 8.59 4.38
N ASP A 88 13.60 9.47 3.89
CA ASP A 88 14.14 9.42 2.53
C ASP A 88 14.85 8.09 2.24
N ARG A 89 15.74 7.68 3.16
CA ARG A 89 16.47 6.41 3.03
C ARG A 89 15.52 5.21 2.96
N LEU A 90 14.42 5.27 3.70
CA LEU A 90 13.42 4.21 3.74
C LEU A 90 12.54 4.22 2.49
N ALA A 91 12.17 5.40 1.99
CA ALA A 91 11.38 5.61 0.79
C ALA A 91 12.06 5.10 -0.49
N GLU A 92 13.39 5.05 -0.49
CA GLU A 92 14.23 4.47 -1.54
C GLU A 92 14.23 2.93 -1.55
N GLN A 93 13.79 2.28 -0.46
CA GLN A 93 13.85 0.82 -0.35
C GLN A 93 12.51 0.19 -0.74
N VAL A 94 12.61 -0.94 -1.44
CA VAL A 94 11.47 -1.77 -1.83
C VAL A 94 11.80 -3.21 -1.46
N PHE A 95 10.85 -3.86 -0.82
CA PHE A 95 10.86 -5.30 -0.61
C PHE A 95 10.36 -5.99 -1.87
N ASP A 96 11.03 -7.06 -2.29
CA ASP A 96 10.52 -7.85 -3.42
C ASP A 96 9.20 -8.51 -3.02
N PHE A 97 9.16 -9.05 -1.80
CA PHE A 97 7.99 -9.68 -1.22
C PHE A 97 7.83 -9.37 0.27
N VAL A 98 6.58 -9.26 0.72
CA VAL A 98 6.20 -9.21 2.14
C VAL A 98 5.16 -10.30 2.38
N ILE A 99 5.41 -11.11 3.40
CA ILE A 99 4.55 -12.21 3.83
C ILE A 99 3.74 -11.70 5.01
N CYS A 100 2.42 -11.79 4.89
CA CYS A 100 1.49 -11.44 5.95
C CYS A 100 0.60 -12.63 6.30
N THR A 101 0.10 -12.65 7.53
CA THR A 101 -0.94 -13.61 7.92
C THR A 101 -2.20 -13.42 7.09
N ARG A 102 -2.87 -14.50 6.73
CA ARG A 102 -4.04 -14.44 5.83
C ARG A 102 -5.26 -13.78 6.47
N GLU A 103 -5.41 -13.89 7.78
CA GLU A 103 -6.58 -13.43 8.52
C GLU A 103 -6.54 -11.92 8.80
N SER A 104 -5.44 -11.42 9.35
CA SER A 104 -5.32 -10.02 9.78
C SER A 104 -4.43 -9.16 8.89
N SER A 105 -3.78 -9.76 7.88
CA SER A 105 -2.72 -9.09 7.10
C SER A 105 -1.56 -8.58 7.96
N ALA A 106 -1.39 -9.10 9.18
CA ALA A 106 -0.25 -8.76 10.02
C ALA A 106 1.06 -9.22 9.36
N ILE A 107 2.05 -8.34 9.33
CA ILE A 107 3.35 -8.59 8.69
C ILE A 107 4.08 -9.68 9.47
N ALA A 108 4.43 -10.76 8.77
CA ALA A 108 5.12 -11.91 9.35
C ALA A 108 6.61 -11.93 8.97
N CYS A 109 6.94 -11.63 7.72
CA CYS A 109 8.34 -11.59 7.26
C CYS A 109 8.46 -10.83 5.93
N ALA A 110 9.58 -10.17 5.69
CA ALA A 110 9.92 -9.58 4.40
C ALA A 110 11.02 -10.39 3.70
N VAL A 111 10.99 -10.41 2.37
CA VAL A 111 11.90 -11.21 1.55
C VAL A 111 12.42 -10.41 0.36
N ASN A 112 13.74 -10.45 0.12
CA ASN A 112 14.34 -9.93 -1.10
C ASN A 112 15.18 -10.98 -1.82
N LEU A 113 15.22 -10.83 -3.14
CA LEU A 113 16.18 -11.48 -4.00
C LEU A 113 17.46 -10.65 -4.13
N ALA A 114 18.57 -11.34 -4.25
CA ALA A 114 19.87 -10.78 -4.54
C ALA A 114 20.42 -11.41 -5.81
N GLY A 115 21.00 -10.58 -6.66
CA GLY A 115 21.63 -11.03 -7.88
C GLY A 115 22.69 -12.11 -7.63
N ARG A 116 22.93 -12.91 -8.66
CA ARG A 116 23.91 -14.00 -8.61
C ARG A 116 25.31 -13.46 -8.29
N SER A 117 25.96 -14.06 -7.30
CA SER A 117 27.35 -13.75 -6.96
C SER A 117 28.25 -14.98 -7.04
N ARG A 118 29.30 -14.95 -7.85
CA ARG A 118 30.26 -16.08 -7.92
C ARG A 118 31.12 -16.23 -6.65
N VAL A 119 31.17 -15.23 -5.79
CA VAL A 119 32.13 -15.14 -4.68
C VAL A 119 31.57 -15.71 -3.37
N SER A 120 30.26 -15.61 -3.13
CA SER A 120 29.64 -16.08 -1.90
C SER A 120 28.34 -16.81 -2.16
N ARG A 121 28.11 -17.92 -1.44
CA ARG A 121 26.83 -18.62 -1.43
C ARG A 121 25.73 -17.77 -0.78
N ARG A 122 26.08 -17.01 0.28
CA ARG A 122 25.14 -16.12 0.96
C ARG A 122 25.22 -14.70 0.39
N PRO A 123 24.09 -14.06 0.03
CA PRO A 123 24.11 -12.70 -0.47
C PRO A 123 24.62 -11.72 0.61
N PRO A 124 25.40 -10.70 0.23
CA PRO A 124 25.93 -9.74 1.19
C PRO A 124 24.79 -8.93 1.82
N LYS A 125 24.92 -8.65 3.12
CA LYS A 125 24.00 -7.76 3.82
C LYS A 125 24.13 -6.34 3.29
N ASN A 126 23.01 -5.66 3.10
CA ASN A 126 22.99 -4.28 2.63
C ASN A 126 22.32 -3.34 3.65
N ARG A 127 21.96 -2.13 3.19
CA ARG A 127 21.30 -1.13 4.05
C ARG A 127 19.95 -1.63 4.57
N LEU A 128 19.16 -2.31 3.75
CA LEU A 128 17.84 -2.82 4.11
C LEU A 128 17.92 -3.86 5.22
N ASP A 129 18.96 -4.72 5.21
CA ASP A 129 19.22 -5.67 6.31
C ASP A 129 19.39 -4.95 7.66
N ARG A 130 20.11 -3.83 7.68
CA ARG A 130 20.30 -3.02 8.90
C ARG A 130 19.01 -2.33 9.34
N ILE A 131 18.23 -1.83 8.38
CA ILE A 131 16.93 -1.21 8.65
C ILE A 131 15.97 -2.23 9.27
N CYS A 132 15.85 -3.43 8.67
CA CYS A 132 14.96 -4.48 9.18
C CYS A 132 15.40 -4.96 10.57
N ALA A 133 16.72 -5.11 10.79
CA ALA A 133 17.24 -5.47 12.10
C ALA A 133 16.90 -4.40 13.16
N ALA A 134 17.05 -3.12 12.84
CA ALA A 134 16.69 -2.03 13.75
C ALA A 134 15.17 -1.97 14.01
N ALA A 135 14.36 -2.19 12.98
CA ALA A 135 12.90 -2.24 13.07
C ALA A 135 12.35 -3.52 13.70
N LYS A 136 13.21 -4.50 14.03
CA LYS A 136 12.81 -5.84 14.46
C LYS A 136 11.78 -6.47 13.50
N LEU A 137 12.04 -6.34 12.20
CA LEU A 137 11.25 -6.98 11.15
C LEU A 137 11.97 -8.27 10.71
N PRO A 138 11.30 -9.45 10.72
CA PRO A 138 11.91 -10.67 10.19
C PRO A 138 12.20 -10.48 8.71
N PHE A 139 13.46 -10.67 8.31
CA PHE A 139 13.89 -10.41 6.95
C PHE A 139 14.85 -11.49 6.45
N VAL A 140 14.56 -12.03 5.26
CA VAL A 140 15.39 -13.05 4.60
C VAL A 140 15.78 -12.57 3.21
N ARG A 141 17.05 -12.81 2.85
CA ARG A 141 17.57 -12.52 1.52
C ARG A 141 17.97 -13.81 0.84
N PHE A 142 17.27 -14.12 -0.25
CA PHE A 142 17.59 -15.25 -1.10
C PHE A 142 18.47 -14.81 -2.25
N ARG A 143 19.34 -15.72 -2.70
CA ARG A 143 20.08 -15.52 -3.92
C ARG A 143 19.23 -16.01 -5.09
N GLU A 144 19.24 -15.26 -6.19
CA GLU A 144 18.65 -15.73 -7.43
C GLU A 144 19.29 -17.04 -7.89
N SER A 145 18.44 -18.02 -8.18
CA SER A 145 18.82 -19.36 -8.62
C SER A 145 17.92 -19.80 -9.78
N ASP A 146 18.41 -20.74 -10.58
CA ASP A 146 17.59 -21.41 -11.60
C ASP A 146 16.66 -22.46 -10.96
N VAL A 147 17.07 -22.99 -9.80
CA VAL A 147 16.34 -24.02 -9.06
C VAL A 147 16.18 -23.55 -7.63
N TYR A 148 14.95 -23.59 -7.14
CA TYR A 148 14.60 -23.26 -5.76
C TYR A 148 14.02 -24.50 -5.08
N SER A 149 14.47 -24.79 -3.85
CA SER A 149 13.87 -25.81 -3.01
C SER A 149 12.77 -25.19 -2.15
N VAL A 150 11.55 -25.74 -2.23
CA VAL A 150 10.42 -25.31 -1.39
C VAL A 150 10.77 -25.48 0.08
N VAL A 151 11.36 -26.63 0.45
CA VAL A 151 11.76 -26.96 1.82
C VAL A 151 12.80 -25.98 2.36
N GLU A 152 13.80 -25.63 1.55
CA GLU A 152 14.83 -24.68 1.98
C GLU A 152 14.24 -23.26 2.20
N ILE A 153 13.35 -22.83 1.32
CA ILE A 153 12.68 -21.53 1.45
C ILE A 153 11.79 -21.53 2.69
N GLU A 154 11.00 -22.58 2.88
CA GLU A 154 10.14 -22.78 4.05
C GLU A 154 10.95 -22.67 5.35
N GLU A 155 12.00 -23.47 5.49
CA GLU A 155 12.86 -23.46 6.68
C GLU A 155 13.44 -22.08 6.97
N GLN A 156 13.99 -21.39 5.97
CA GLN A 156 14.59 -20.08 6.15
C GLN A 156 13.55 -19.01 6.54
N VAL A 157 12.38 -19.03 5.90
CA VAL A 157 11.30 -18.08 6.16
C VAL A 157 10.73 -18.29 7.57
N PHE A 158 10.37 -19.53 7.92
CA PHE A 158 9.78 -19.83 9.23
C PHE A 158 10.79 -19.66 10.38
N SER A 159 12.08 -19.95 10.15
CA SER A 159 13.14 -19.66 11.12
C SER A 159 13.25 -18.15 11.40
N ALA A 160 13.18 -17.32 10.36
CA ALA A 160 13.17 -15.86 10.52
C ALA A 160 11.94 -15.37 11.31
N MET A 161 10.75 -15.89 11.00
CA MET A 161 9.51 -15.54 11.72
C MET A 161 9.59 -15.89 13.22
N GLN A 162 10.18 -17.04 13.56
CA GLN A 162 10.28 -17.51 14.95
C GLN A 162 11.27 -16.69 15.79
N THR A 163 12.29 -16.10 15.17
CA THR A 163 13.31 -15.29 15.86
C THR A 163 12.70 -14.09 16.60
N ILE A 164 11.51 -13.65 16.19
CA ILE A 164 10.81 -12.52 16.82
C ILE A 164 9.68 -12.98 17.75
N ARG A 165 9.03 -14.13 17.49
CA ARG A 165 8.01 -14.69 18.39
C ARG A 165 8.52 -14.98 19.81
N THR A 166 9.82 -15.17 19.97
CA THR A 166 10.45 -15.28 21.30
C THR A 166 10.43 -13.97 22.10
N HIS A 167 10.05 -12.81 21.51
CA HIS A 167 10.19 -11.48 22.11
C HIS A 167 9.12 -10.41 21.78
N PRO A 168 7.86 -10.73 21.40
CA PRO A 168 6.75 -10.10 22.12
C PRO A 168 5.48 -10.97 22.19
N ARG A 169 5.19 -11.52 23.38
CA ARG A 169 3.83 -11.90 23.81
C ARG A 169 3.46 -11.21 25.13
N ALA A 170 4.16 -10.13 25.48
CA ALA A 170 3.90 -9.39 26.72
C ALA A 170 2.82 -8.30 26.58
N GLU A 171 2.35 -7.98 25.37
CA GLU A 171 1.39 -6.89 25.14
C GLU A 171 0.35 -7.21 24.06
N GLU A 172 -0.20 -8.43 24.06
CA GLU A 172 -1.57 -8.58 23.58
C GLU A 172 -2.49 -8.20 24.74
N LEU A 173 -2.87 -6.92 24.81
CA LEU A 173 -3.99 -6.49 25.64
C LEU A 173 -5.17 -7.38 25.26
N SER A 174 -5.66 -8.12 26.24
CA SER A 174 -6.66 -9.15 26.03
C SER A 174 -7.93 -8.50 25.47
N ALA A 175 -8.65 -9.25 24.64
CA ALA A 175 -9.99 -8.86 24.22
C ALA A 175 -10.96 -8.66 25.41
N GLN A 176 -10.53 -8.99 26.63
CA GLN A 176 -11.19 -8.66 27.89
C GLN A 176 -10.94 -7.19 28.28
N GLU A 177 -9.69 -6.73 28.27
CA GLU A 177 -9.29 -5.36 28.64
C GLU A 177 -9.85 -4.33 27.66
N THR A 178 -9.92 -4.66 26.36
CA THR A 178 -10.59 -3.80 25.37
C THR A 178 -12.10 -3.72 25.62
N ARG A 179 -12.73 -4.83 26.08
CA ARG A 179 -14.16 -4.86 26.42
C ARG A 179 -14.47 -4.13 27.71
N GLU A 180 -13.59 -4.20 28.70
CA GLU A 180 -13.70 -3.44 29.95
C GLU A 180 -13.52 -1.94 29.69
N ALA A 181 -12.51 -1.54 28.92
CA ALA A 181 -12.32 -0.14 28.54
C ALA A 181 -13.52 0.43 27.75
N LEU A 182 -14.15 -0.38 26.88
CA LEU A 182 -15.37 -0.01 26.15
C LEU A 182 -16.61 0.10 27.07
N ARG A 183 -16.67 -0.68 28.16
CA ARG A 183 -17.74 -0.58 29.17
C ARG A 183 -17.58 0.68 30.02
N ASP A 184 -16.39 0.96 30.52
CA ASP A 184 -16.10 2.16 31.30
C ASP A 184 -16.45 3.44 30.53
N LEU A 185 -16.15 3.48 29.23
CA LEU A 185 -16.53 4.59 28.36
C LEU A 185 -18.05 4.72 28.14
N SER A 186 -18.80 3.61 28.23
CA SER A 186 -20.25 3.61 28.07
C SER A 186 -20.98 4.11 29.32
N ASP A 187 -20.44 3.83 30.51
CA ASP A 187 -21.02 4.30 31.79
C ASP A 187 -20.91 5.81 31.96
N VAL A 188 -19.85 6.43 31.43
CA VAL A 188 -19.66 7.90 31.46
C VAL A 188 -20.70 8.64 30.58
N ILE A 189 -21.23 8.00 29.53
CA ILE A 189 -22.24 8.60 28.64
C ILE A 189 -23.64 8.60 29.28
N VAL A 190 -23.90 7.70 30.23
CA VAL A 190 -25.20 7.64 30.94
C VAL A 190 -25.38 8.81 31.91
N ASP A 191 -24.30 9.33 32.50
CA ASP A 191 -24.36 10.43 33.49
C ASP A 191 -24.57 11.83 32.89
N THR A 192 -24.58 11.99 31.56
CA THR A 192 -24.75 13.31 30.91
C THR A 192 -26.07 13.51 30.16
N VAL A 193 -27.10 12.70 30.44
CA VAL A 193 -28.47 12.97 29.97
C VAL A 193 -29.29 13.61 31.09
N PRO A 194 -29.58 14.93 31.08
CA PRO A 194 -30.46 15.54 32.08
C PRO A 194 -31.92 15.12 31.84
N GLU A 195 -32.59 14.59 32.87
CA GLU A 195 -34.01 14.25 32.84
C GLU A 195 -34.92 15.45 32.50
N PRO A 196 -36.02 15.24 31.75
CA PRO A 196 -37.00 16.30 31.47
C PRO A 196 -37.86 16.60 32.71
N ARG A 197 -37.79 17.84 33.21
CA ARG A 197 -38.60 18.33 34.34
C ARG A 197 -40.10 18.18 34.09
N ARG A 198 -40.76 17.38 34.94
CA ARG A 198 -42.23 17.27 35.05
C ARG A 198 -42.84 18.59 35.56
N ILE A 199 -43.65 19.24 34.72
CA ILE A 199 -44.44 20.43 35.10
C ILE A 199 -45.69 19.98 35.88
N LYS A 200 -45.85 20.51 37.09
CA LYS A 200 -47.06 20.36 37.95
C LYS A 200 -48.20 21.23 37.42
N ARG A 201 -49.42 20.68 37.34
CA ARG A 201 -50.69 21.42 37.36
C ARG A 201 -51.43 21.05 38.65
N PRO A 202 -52.01 22.00 39.41
CA PRO A 202 -53.32 22.60 39.10
C PRO A 202 -53.39 24.12 39.46
N ALA A 203 -54.44 24.93 39.31
CA ALA A 203 -55.89 24.76 39.20
C ALA A 203 -56.53 25.92 38.39
N HIS A 204 -57.81 25.80 38.01
CA HIS A 204 -58.59 26.84 37.30
C HIS A 204 -59.12 27.92 38.27
N PRO A 205 -59.28 29.19 37.82
CA PRO A 205 -60.64 29.65 37.49
C PRO A 205 -60.76 30.62 36.28
N THR A 206 -61.91 30.46 35.59
CA THR A 206 -62.84 31.40 34.89
C THR A 206 -62.34 32.56 33.96
N PRO A 207 -62.97 32.79 32.77
CA PRO A 207 -62.49 33.68 31.69
C PRO A 207 -63.15 35.09 31.74
N PRO A 208 -62.69 36.13 30.98
CA PRO A 208 -63.18 36.29 29.60
C PRO A 208 -62.27 37.03 28.57
N ALA A 209 -62.57 36.73 27.30
CA ALA A 209 -62.66 37.60 26.11
C ALA A 209 -61.41 38.28 25.47
N PRO A 210 -61.47 38.56 24.13
CA PRO A 210 -60.31 38.62 23.24
C PRO A 210 -59.98 40.02 22.71
N SER A 211 -58.74 40.23 22.24
CA SER A 211 -58.46 41.17 21.13
C SER A 211 -57.07 40.83 20.53
N SER A 212 -57.05 40.44 19.26
CA SER A 212 -56.63 41.25 18.12
C SER A 212 -55.10 41.46 18.02
N GLY A 213 -54.49 40.82 17.02
CA GLY A 213 -53.14 41.14 16.61
C GLY A 213 -52.62 40.22 15.50
N ARG A 214 -52.83 40.63 14.24
CA ARG A 214 -51.99 40.25 13.09
C ARG A 214 -50.51 40.48 13.48
N THR A 215 -49.49 39.79 12.94
CA THR A 215 -49.11 39.80 11.52
C THR A 215 -47.97 38.78 11.28
N THR A 216 -48.14 37.99 10.21
CA THR A 216 -47.19 37.38 9.24
C THR A 216 -45.82 36.75 9.63
N PRO A 217 -45.49 35.59 9.02
CA PRO A 217 -44.23 34.87 9.18
C PRO A 217 -43.20 35.19 8.09
N SER A 218 -41.91 34.89 8.35
CA SER A 218 -40.89 34.78 7.30
C SER A 218 -40.27 33.38 7.36
N ALA A 219 -40.33 32.66 6.24
CA ALA A 219 -39.92 31.27 6.07
C ALA A 219 -38.45 31.17 5.57
N PRO A 220 -37.71 30.10 5.89
CA PRO A 220 -36.41 29.79 5.29
C PRO A 220 -36.52 28.80 4.09
N THR A 221 -35.68 29.04 3.09
CA THR A 221 -35.61 28.37 1.78
C THR A 221 -34.95 26.97 1.84
N PRO A 222 -35.40 25.98 1.04
CA PRO A 222 -34.84 24.61 1.07
C PRO A 222 -33.72 24.37 0.04
N ILE A 223 -32.71 23.59 0.42
CA ILE A 223 -31.59 23.13 -0.43
C ILE A 223 -31.95 21.78 -1.08
N LYS A 224 -31.73 21.66 -2.40
CA LYS A 224 -32.08 20.49 -3.23
C LYS A 224 -30.88 19.53 -3.41
N PRO A 225 -31.06 18.20 -3.49
CA PRO A 225 -29.96 17.22 -3.62
C PRO A 225 -29.41 17.12 -5.07
N ARG A 226 -28.10 16.88 -5.21
CA ARG A 226 -27.41 16.66 -6.51
C ARG A 226 -27.31 15.16 -6.83
N THR A 227 -27.64 14.82 -8.08
CA THR A 227 -27.60 13.49 -8.71
C THR A 227 -26.16 13.06 -9.05
N ARG A 228 -25.87 11.76 -8.90
CA ARG A 228 -24.58 11.10 -9.22
C ARG A 228 -24.58 10.63 -10.68
N THR A 229 -23.59 11.02 -11.46
CA THR A 229 -23.34 10.50 -12.83
C THR A 229 -22.02 9.73 -12.80
N GLU A 230 -22.04 8.44 -13.13
CA GLU A 230 -20.84 7.61 -13.28
C GLU A 230 -20.23 7.77 -14.69
N PRO A 231 -18.89 7.76 -14.86
CA PRO A 231 -18.27 7.63 -16.17
C PRO A 231 -17.91 6.17 -16.47
N ARG A 232 -18.43 5.65 -17.60
CA ARG A 232 -18.00 4.38 -18.21
C ARG A 232 -16.64 4.56 -18.88
N LEU A 233 -15.68 3.68 -18.59
CA LEU A 233 -14.40 3.59 -19.28
C LEU A 233 -14.56 2.63 -20.48
N HIS A 234 -14.40 3.14 -21.70
CA HIS A 234 -14.25 2.32 -22.90
C HIS A 234 -12.80 1.83 -22.99
N ILE A 235 -12.62 0.51 -23.11
CA ILE A 235 -11.33 -0.13 -23.37
C ILE A 235 -11.30 -0.40 -24.87
N ASP A 236 -10.39 0.25 -25.59
CA ASP A 236 -10.11 -0.07 -26.99
C ASP A 236 -9.20 -1.32 -27.03
N GLU A 237 -9.71 -2.42 -27.57
CA GLU A 237 -8.98 -3.64 -27.90
C GLU A 237 -8.12 -3.39 -29.15
N GLU A 238 -6.80 -3.23 -28.97
CA GLU A 238 -5.79 -3.64 -29.94
C GLU A 238 -4.39 -3.50 -29.28
N LEU A 239 -3.97 -4.56 -28.58
CA LEU A 239 -2.58 -4.73 -28.14
C LEU A 239 -1.97 -5.85 -28.98
N ASP A 240 -1.14 -5.43 -29.93
CA ASP A 240 -0.32 -6.28 -30.80
C ASP A 240 0.78 -6.95 -29.95
N ILE A 241 0.62 -8.26 -29.71
CA ILE A 241 1.52 -9.10 -28.91
C ILE A 241 2.61 -9.64 -29.85
N GLY A 242 3.80 -9.04 -29.80
CA GLY A 242 4.99 -9.59 -30.44
C GLY A 242 5.37 -10.98 -29.90
N HIS A 243 5.89 -11.82 -30.78
CA HIS A 243 6.16 -13.25 -30.55
C HIS A 243 6.94 -13.59 -29.27
N GLU A 244 6.44 -14.60 -28.57
CA GLU A 244 7.07 -15.27 -27.43
C GLU A 244 8.33 -16.03 -27.89
N GLU A 245 9.51 -15.63 -27.41
CA GLU A 245 10.65 -16.54 -27.37
C GLU A 245 10.41 -17.52 -26.21
N GLU A 246 9.94 -18.71 -26.57
CA GLU A 246 9.69 -19.83 -25.69
C GLU A 246 11.03 -20.33 -25.09
N MET A 247 11.34 -19.89 -23.86
CA MET A 247 12.39 -20.50 -23.05
C MET A 247 11.84 -21.75 -22.34
N PRO A 248 12.58 -22.86 -22.28
CA PRO A 248 12.08 -24.11 -21.72
C PRO A 248 11.78 -23.99 -20.21
N GLU A 249 10.61 -24.46 -19.81
CA GLU A 249 10.16 -24.50 -18.42
C GLU A 249 11.13 -25.29 -17.52
N PRO A 250 11.37 -24.83 -16.28
CA PRO A 250 12.18 -25.59 -15.33
C PRO A 250 11.45 -26.87 -14.89
N ARG A 251 12.09 -28.03 -15.09
CA ARG A 251 11.62 -29.32 -14.57
C ARG A 251 11.65 -29.30 -13.05
N ILE A 252 10.50 -29.62 -12.45
CA ILE A 252 10.37 -29.95 -11.03
C ILE A 252 10.39 -31.49 -10.96
N GLU A 253 11.50 -32.07 -10.49
CA GLU A 253 11.52 -33.47 -10.10
C GLU A 253 10.92 -33.59 -8.70
N VAL A 254 9.80 -34.30 -8.60
CA VAL A 254 9.11 -34.60 -7.35
C VAL A 254 9.42 -36.05 -6.99
N GLU A 255 10.40 -36.25 -6.12
CA GLU A 255 10.62 -37.57 -5.52
C GLU A 255 9.62 -37.74 -4.38
N PHE A 256 8.58 -38.54 -4.62
CA PHE A 256 7.57 -38.90 -3.63
C PHE A 256 8.13 -40.01 -2.73
N ASP A 257 8.53 -39.63 -1.51
CA ASP A 257 8.81 -40.58 -0.43
C ASP A 257 7.48 -40.99 0.24
N GLU A 258 6.89 -42.10 -0.23
CA GLU A 258 5.59 -42.61 0.25
C GLU A 258 5.63 -43.26 1.65
N ASP A 259 6.79 -43.37 2.32
CA ASP A 259 6.94 -44.23 3.50
C ASP A 259 7.05 -43.49 4.85
N ARG A 260 6.63 -42.22 4.94
CA ARG A 260 6.71 -41.48 6.21
C ARG A 260 5.48 -41.73 7.11
N PRO A 261 5.63 -42.36 8.29
CA PRO A 261 4.51 -42.58 9.21
C PRO A 261 4.00 -41.26 9.79
N ARG A 262 2.67 -41.07 9.73
CA ARG A 262 1.92 -39.98 10.35
C ARG A 262 2.13 -40.00 11.87
N ARG A 263 3.01 -39.15 12.39
CA ARG A 263 3.07 -38.88 13.84
C ARG A 263 1.97 -37.90 14.22
N ALA A 264 1.00 -38.41 14.97
CA ALA A 264 0.00 -37.63 15.69
C ALA A 264 0.69 -36.60 16.60
N ARG A 265 0.20 -35.36 16.58
CA ARG A 265 0.59 -34.31 17.53
C ARG A 265 -0.41 -34.29 18.68
N MET A 266 0.09 -34.58 19.89
CA MET A 266 -0.37 -33.98 21.14
C MET A 266 0.28 -32.61 21.29
#